data_AF-A0A848LX25-F1
#
_entry.id   AF-A0A848LX25-F1
#
_cell.length_a   1.000
_cell.length_b   1.000
_cell.length_c   1.000
_cell.angle_alpha   90.00
_cell.angle_beta   90.00
_cell.angle_gamma   90.00
#
_symmetry.space_group_name_H-M   'P 1'
#
loop_
_entity.id
_entity.type
_entity.pdbx_description
1 polymer ?
#
loop_
_entity_poly.entity_id
_entity_poly.type
_entity_poly.pdbx_seq_one_letter_code
_entity_poly.pdbx_strand_id
1 'polypeptide(L)'
;MRNRFASSLTHEGSGDRMMLLRAGVDAVKLHPVTGTGAGRFRAGEWVPDTAPIAVREQRGKAHNQLLSIAAELGFPGLVFFLMLLVAVARRMTLAHPAGVAGVGALCFFLLLSAVHDPLFQAPFSMALVLAFAVGVRGGLEAAVSRSA
;
A
#
# COMPACT_ATOMS: atom_id res chain seq x y z
N MET A 1 8.94 -26.35 -9.27
CA MET A 1 8.97 -25.39 -8.13
C MET A 1 10.37 -24.91 -7.77
N ARG A 2 11.38 -25.79 -7.64
CA ARG A 2 12.77 -25.43 -7.26
C ARG A 2 13.39 -24.30 -8.09
N ASN A 3 13.20 -24.31 -9.41
CA ASN A 3 13.73 -23.29 -10.30
C ASN A 3 13.06 -21.90 -10.14
N ARG A 4 11.78 -21.84 -9.73
CA ARG A 4 11.10 -20.56 -9.44
C ARG A 4 11.53 -19.96 -8.09
N PHE A 5 11.78 -20.81 -7.10
CA PHE A 5 12.37 -20.36 -5.84
C PHE A 5 13.80 -19.84 -6.06
N ALA A 6 14.62 -20.59 -6.79
CA ALA A 6 15.97 -20.15 -7.14
C ALA A 6 15.96 -18.83 -7.94
N SER A 7 15.05 -18.67 -8.90
CA SER A 7 14.93 -17.42 -9.65
C SER A 7 14.41 -16.26 -8.79
N SER A 8 13.54 -16.50 -7.80
CA SER A 8 13.07 -15.42 -6.91
C SER A 8 14.18 -14.74 -6.09
N LEU A 9 15.34 -15.40 -5.96
CA LEU A 9 16.54 -14.87 -5.31
C LEU A 9 17.48 -14.13 -6.28
N THR A 10 17.26 -14.22 -7.59
CA THR A 10 18.03 -13.49 -8.60
C THR A 10 17.35 -12.17 -8.96
N HIS A 11 18.12 -11.19 -9.45
CA HIS A 11 17.59 -9.89 -9.88
C HIS A 11 16.44 -10.03 -10.90
N GLU A 12 16.60 -10.94 -11.86
CA GLU A 12 15.59 -11.23 -12.89
C GLU A 12 14.30 -11.82 -12.32
N GLY A 13 14.36 -12.78 -11.38
CA GLY A 13 13.14 -13.35 -10.78
C GLY A 13 12.60 -12.54 -9.59
N SER A 14 13.36 -11.55 -9.11
CA SER A 14 12.85 -10.49 -8.23
C SER A 14 12.04 -9.43 -8.98
N GLY A 15 12.01 -9.47 -10.32
CA GLY A 15 11.20 -8.58 -11.16
C GLY A 15 11.66 -7.12 -11.17
N ASP A 16 12.96 -6.87 -10.90
CA ASP A 16 13.54 -5.52 -10.87
C ASP A 16 12.71 -4.50 -10.04
N ARG A 17 12.18 -4.95 -8.90
CA ARG A 17 11.44 -4.11 -7.92
C ARG A 17 12.15 -2.80 -7.60
N MET A 18 13.48 -2.80 -7.57
CA MET A 18 14.29 -1.61 -7.33
C MET A 18 14.13 -0.56 -8.44
N MET A 19 14.00 -0.97 -9.71
CA MET A 19 13.74 -0.04 -10.82
C MET A 19 12.33 0.55 -10.70
N LEU A 20 11.34 -0.25 -10.31
CA LEU A 20 9.96 0.20 -10.13
C LEU A 20 9.81 1.14 -8.92
N LEU A 21 10.55 0.87 -7.85
CA LEU A 21 10.67 1.79 -6.71
C LEU A 21 11.31 3.12 -7.13
N ARG A 22 12.42 3.09 -7.89
CA ARG A 22 13.07 4.30 -8.41
C ARG A 22 12.14 5.11 -9.30
N ALA A 23 11.42 4.45 -10.20
CA ALA A 23 10.37 5.06 -11.02
C ALA A 23 9.33 5.82 -10.16
N GLY A 24 8.88 5.24 -9.05
CA GLY A 24 7.99 5.91 -8.11
C GLY A 24 8.62 7.13 -7.44
N VAL A 25 9.89 7.03 -7.04
CA VAL A 25 10.64 8.16 -6.46
C VAL A 25 10.79 9.29 -7.47
N ASP A 26 11.10 8.98 -8.72
CA ASP A 26 11.29 9.98 -9.77
C ASP A 26 9.97 10.66 -10.13
N ALA A 27 8.85 9.93 -10.14
CA ALA A 27 7.51 10.51 -10.28
C ALA A 27 7.15 11.49 -9.15
N VAL A 28 7.43 11.12 -7.91
CA VAL A 28 7.21 12.01 -6.75
C VAL A 28 8.10 13.26 -6.83
N LYS A 29 9.36 13.11 -7.24
CA LYS A 29 10.27 14.26 -7.41
C LYS A 29 9.78 15.22 -8.49
N LEU A 30 9.24 14.69 -9.60
CA LEU A 30 8.76 15.53 -10.70
C LEU A 30 7.40 16.18 -10.40
N HIS A 31 6.52 15.48 -9.67
CA HIS A 31 5.17 15.95 -9.34
C HIS A 31 4.85 15.87 -7.83
N PRO A 32 5.59 16.61 -6.97
CA PRO A 32 5.50 16.43 -5.52
C PRO A 32 4.16 16.87 -4.91
N VAL A 33 3.45 17.80 -5.55
CA VAL A 33 2.22 18.38 -4.99
C VAL A 33 0.97 17.72 -5.55
N THR A 34 0.87 17.60 -6.87
CA THR A 34 -0.33 17.08 -7.55
C THR A 34 -0.24 15.61 -7.87
N GLY A 35 0.97 15.03 -7.84
CA GLY A 35 1.25 13.75 -8.47
C GLY A 35 1.02 13.79 -9.98
N THR A 36 1.04 12.61 -10.60
CA THR A 36 0.76 12.40 -12.02
C THR A 36 -0.75 12.38 -12.33
N GLY A 37 -1.60 12.41 -11.30
CA GLY A 37 -3.04 12.22 -11.37
C GLY A 37 -3.48 10.80 -11.00
N ALA A 38 -4.65 10.70 -10.36
CA ALA A 38 -5.23 9.45 -9.89
C ALA A 38 -5.36 8.41 -11.02
N GLY A 39 -4.84 7.21 -10.80
CA GLY A 39 -4.82 6.11 -11.75
C GLY A 39 -3.86 6.28 -12.94
N ARG A 40 -3.12 7.39 -13.03
CA ARG A 40 -2.26 7.70 -14.18
C ARG A 40 -0.82 7.21 -14.03
N PHE A 41 -0.35 7.00 -12.80
CA PHE A 41 1.01 6.52 -12.57
C PHE A 41 1.21 5.09 -13.08
N ARG A 42 2.22 4.90 -13.94
CA ARG A 42 2.63 3.60 -14.49
C ARG A 42 4.15 3.50 -14.40
N ALA A 43 4.67 2.62 -13.55
CA ALA A 43 6.11 2.59 -13.26
C ALA A 43 6.98 2.34 -14.50
N GLY A 44 6.49 1.54 -15.46
CA GLY A 44 7.18 1.28 -16.73
C GLY A 44 7.43 2.51 -17.61
N GLU A 45 6.69 3.61 -17.43
CA GLU A 45 6.90 4.88 -18.17
C GLU A 45 8.03 5.74 -17.59
N TRP A 46 8.56 5.35 -16.42
CA TRP A 46 9.56 6.10 -15.65
C TRP A 46 10.89 5.36 -15.56
N VAL A 47 11.04 4.23 -16.23
CA VAL A 47 12.29 3.48 -16.31
C VAL A 47 13.01 3.76 -17.65
N PRO A 48 14.34 3.63 -17.72
CA PRO A 48 15.08 3.82 -18.96
C PRO A 48 14.67 2.82 -20.06
N ASP A 49 14.82 3.20 -21.32
CA ASP A 49 14.55 2.31 -22.47
C ASP A 49 15.39 1.02 -22.47
N THR A 50 16.55 1.05 -21.80
CA THR A 50 17.45 -0.09 -21.61
C THR A 50 16.96 -1.08 -20.55
N ALA A 51 15.91 -0.76 -19.79
CA ALA A 51 15.34 -1.66 -18.81
C ALA A 51 14.72 -2.90 -19.49
N PRO A 52 14.69 -4.06 -18.81
CA PRO A 52 14.08 -5.27 -19.36
C PRO A 52 12.63 -5.04 -19.79
N ILE A 53 12.22 -5.66 -20.90
CA ILE A 53 10.86 -5.50 -21.46
C ILE A 53 9.79 -5.81 -20.40
N ALA A 54 10.02 -6.83 -19.57
CA ALA A 54 9.13 -7.19 -18.48
C ALA A 54 8.86 -6.04 -17.49
N VAL A 55 9.84 -5.16 -17.26
CA VAL A 55 9.73 -3.99 -16.37
C VAL A 55 9.03 -2.83 -17.09
N ARG A 56 9.38 -2.58 -18.36
CA ARG A 56 8.77 -1.49 -19.15
C ARG A 56 7.30 -1.74 -19.45
N GLU A 57 6.92 -2.99 -19.73
CA GLU A 57 5.53 -3.38 -19.98
C GLU A 57 4.74 -3.59 -18.69
N GLN A 58 5.40 -3.53 -17.53
CA GLN A 58 4.73 -3.64 -16.25
C GLN A 58 3.82 -2.43 -16.04
N ARG A 59 2.52 -2.66 -16.23
CA ARG A 59 1.45 -1.72 -15.84
C ARG A 59 1.29 -1.60 -14.30
N GLY A 60 2.18 -2.25 -13.56
CA GLY A 60 2.23 -2.22 -12.12
C GLY A 60 2.63 -0.86 -11.58
N LYS A 61 2.53 -0.74 -10.26
CA LYS A 61 2.88 0.46 -9.51
C LYS A 61 4.30 0.36 -8.98
N ALA A 62 4.67 1.20 -8.02
CA ALA A 62 6.04 1.32 -7.54
C ALA A 62 6.49 0.13 -6.67
N HIS A 63 5.69 -0.94 -6.53
CA HIS A 63 5.88 -2.00 -5.54
C HIS A 63 5.96 -1.49 -4.10
N ASN A 64 5.27 -0.38 -3.86
CA ASN A 64 5.16 0.25 -2.57
C ASN A 64 3.93 1.14 -2.59
N GLN A 65 2.89 0.73 -1.87
CA GLN A 65 1.58 1.39 -1.91
C GLN A 65 1.66 2.87 -1.55
N LEU A 66 2.49 3.25 -0.59
CA LEU A 66 2.63 4.63 -0.13
C LEU A 66 3.32 5.48 -1.20
N LEU A 67 4.35 4.93 -1.82
CA LEU A 67 5.05 5.59 -2.93
C LEU A 67 4.14 5.72 -4.16
N SER A 68 3.34 4.70 -4.45
CA SER A 68 2.35 4.71 -5.52
C SER A 68 1.27 5.77 -5.28
N ILE A 69 0.78 5.92 -4.05
CA ILE A 69 -0.14 7.00 -3.66
C ILE A 69 0.51 8.37 -3.83
N ALA A 70 1.76 8.53 -3.37
CA ALA A 70 2.48 9.78 -3.52
C ALA A 70 2.76 10.13 -4.99
N ALA A 71 3.09 9.14 -5.82
CA ALA A 71 3.32 9.35 -7.25
C ALA A 71 2.03 9.80 -7.97
N GLU A 72 0.86 9.29 -7.58
CA GLU A 72 -0.43 9.67 -8.18
C GLU A 72 -1.02 10.97 -7.66
N LEU A 73 -0.92 11.22 -6.35
CA LEU A 73 -1.64 12.30 -5.66
C LEU A 73 -0.72 13.34 -5.00
N GLY A 74 0.59 13.16 -5.10
CA GLY A 74 1.58 13.98 -4.41
C GLY A 74 1.65 13.72 -2.90
N PHE A 75 2.53 14.46 -2.23
CA PHE A 75 2.63 14.48 -0.77
C PHE A 75 1.32 14.86 -0.06
N PRO A 76 0.51 15.83 -0.54
CA PRO A 76 -0.77 16.13 0.09
C PRO A 76 -1.71 14.93 0.12
N GLY A 77 -1.79 14.17 -0.99
CA GLY A 77 -2.60 12.96 -1.05
C GLY A 77 -2.09 11.85 -0.11
N LEU A 78 -0.77 11.66 -0.04
CA LEU A 78 -0.17 10.72 0.91
C LEU A 78 -0.48 11.10 2.36
N VAL A 79 -0.34 12.38 2.72
CA VAL A 79 -0.65 12.85 4.08
C VAL A 79 -2.12 12.63 4.41
N PHE A 80 -3.03 12.95 3.49
CA PHE A 80 -4.45 12.69 3.67
C PHE A 80 -4.75 11.21 3.87
N PHE A 81 -4.12 10.34 3.08
CA PHE A 81 -4.24 8.89 3.24
C PHE A 81 -3.76 8.41 4.61
N LEU A 82 -2.59 8.88 5.07
CA LEU A 82 -2.07 8.53 6.40
C LEU A 82 -2.98 9.03 7.52
N MET A 83 -3.54 10.24 7.40
CA MET A 83 -4.52 10.77 8.35
C MET A 83 -5.78 9.90 8.43
N LEU A 84 -6.25 9.39 7.29
CA LEU A 84 -7.37 8.45 7.25
C LEU A 84 -7.05 7.17 8.01
N LEU A 85 -5.86 6.59 7.81
CA LEU A 85 -5.44 5.39 8.55
C LEU A 85 -5.35 5.65 10.05
N VAL A 86 -4.81 6.80 10.47
CA VAL A 86 -4.77 7.21 11.88
C VAL A 86 -6.17 7.39 12.44
N ALA A 87 -7.09 7.99 11.70
CA ALA A 87 -8.48 8.18 12.11
C ALA A 87 -9.18 6.83 12.30
N VAL A 88 -8.96 5.86 11.42
CA VAL A 88 -9.46 4.48 11.56
C VAL A 88 -8.86 3.80 12.79
N ALA A 89 -7.54 3.88 12.97
CA ALA A 89 -6.84 3.28 14.11
C ALA A 89 -7.34 3.84 15.46
N ARG A 90 -7.59 5.16 15.53
CA ARG A 90 -8.14 5.82 16.73
C ARG A 90 -9.54 5.35 17.12
N ARG A 91 -10.27 4.76 16.18
CA ARG A 91 -11.59 4.18 16.43
C ARG A 91 -11.52 2.71 16.85
N MET A 92 -10.35 2.08 16.79
CA MET A 92 -10.12 0.72 17.26
C MET A 92 -9.64 0.76 18.72
N THR A 93 -9.98 -0.26 19.50
CA THR A 93 -9.57 -0.37 20.91
C THR A 93 -8.83 -1.67 21.17
N LEU A 94 -7.71 -1.60 21.89
CA LEU A 94 -6.97 -2.79 22.31
C LEU A 94 -7.64 -3.52 23.49
N ALA A 95 -8.65 -2.90 24.12
CA ALA A 95 -9.42 -3.53 25.19
C ALA A 95 -10.48 -4.53 24.69
N HIS A 96 -10.68 -4.63 23.37
CA HIS A 96 -11.66 -5.52 22.75
C HIS A 96 -10.96 -6.42 21.71
N PRO A 97 -11.23 -7.74 21.68
CA PRO A 97 -10.58 -8.66 20.74
C PRO A 97 -10.71 -8.24 19.28
N ALA A 98 -11.89 -7.74 18.88
CA ALA A 98 -12.12 -7.25 17.53
C ALA A 98 -11.24 -6.03 17.19
N GLY A 99 -11.02 -5.12 18.15
CA GLY A 99 -10.15 -3.96 17.96
C GLY A 99 -8.67 -4.34 17.88
N VAL A 100 -8.23 -5.35 18.66
CA VAL A 100 -6.89 -5.96 18.52
C VAL A 100 -6.71 -6.54 17.11
N ALA A 101 -7.69 -7.29 16.61
CA ALA A 101 -7.65 -7.84 15.25
C ALA A 101 -7.60 -6.74 14.18
N GLY A 102 -8.38 -5.68 14.34
CA GLY A 102 -8.37 -4.53 13.43
C GLY A 102 -7.03 -3.80 13.39
N VAL A 103 -6.42 -3.55 14.55
CA VAL A 103 -5.07 -2.96 14.65
C VAL A 103 -4.03 -3.89 14.05
N GLY A 104 -4.12 -5.20 14.31
CA GLY A 104 -3.25 -6.19 13.68
C GLY A 104 -3.34 -6.18 12.16
N ALA A 105 -4.55 -6.11 11.60
CA ALA A 105 -4.76 -5.98 10.16
C ALA A 105 -4.19 -4.68 9.60
N LEU A 106 -4.29 -3.57 10.33
CA LEU A 106 -3.70 -2.29 9.93
C LEU A 106 -2.17 -2.34 9.93
N CYS A 107 -1.56 -2.91 10.97
CA CYS A 107 -0.11 -3.11 11.04
C CYS A 107 0.37 -4.02 9.90
N PHE A 108 -0.33 -5.12 9.65
CA PHE A 108 -0.04 -6.01 8.53
C PHE A 108 -0.14 -5.27 7.19
N PHE A 109 -1.19 -4.46 6.99
CA PHE A 109 -1.35 -3.63 5.80
C PHE A 109 -0.19 -2.65 5.60
N LEU A 110 0.25 -1.96 6.65
CA LEU A 110 1.36 -1.02 6.57
C LEU A 110 2.68 -1.72 6.21
N LEU A 111 2.93 -2.89 6.81
CA LEU A 111 4.12 -3.71 6.50
C LEU A 111 4.07 -4.22 5.06
N LEU A 112 2.93 -4.77 4.63
CA LEU A 112 2.75 -5.26 3.26
C LEU A 112 2.85 -4.13 2.23
N SER A 113 2.33 -2.95 2.57
CA SER A 113 2.39 -1.74 1.73
C SER A 113 3.81 -1.26 1.45
N ALA A 114 4.78 -1.61 2.30
CA ALA A 114 6.18 -1.26 2.07
C ALA A 114 6.82 -2.08 0.93
N VAL A 115 6.27 -3.26 0.63
CA VAL A 115 6.85 -4.25 -0.30
C VAL A 115 5.92 -4.55 -1.48
N HIS A 116 4.65 -4.16 -1.37
CA HIS A 116 3.63 -4.44 -2.37
C HIS A 116 2.56 -3.35 -2.40
N ASP A 117 1.68 -3.43 -3.40
CA ASP A 117 0.54 -2.54 -3.58
C ASP A 117 -0.79 -3.28 -3.27
N PRO A 118 -1.11 -3.61 -1.99
CA PRO A 118 -2.26 -4.44 -1.63
C PRO A 118 -3.62 -3.84 -2.00
N LEU A 119 -3.75 -2.51 -2.11
CA LEU A 119 -5.03 -1.90 -2.47
C LEU A 119 -5.42 -2.12 -3.93
N PHE A 120 -4.45 -2.43 -4.81
CA PHE A 120 -4.70 -2.73 -6.21
C PHE A 120 -5.13 -4.18 -6.44
N GLN A 121 -5.07 -5.02 -5.40
CA GLN A 121 -5.54 -6.39 -5.44
C GLN A 121 -6.93 -6.45 -4.79
N ALA A 122 -7.98 -6.56 -5.60
CA ALA A 122 -9.37 -6.48 -5.14
C ALA A 122 -9.71 -7.41 -3.95
N PRO A 123 -9.26 -8.68 -3.91
CA PRO A 123 -9.56 -9.55 -2.77
C PRO A 123 -8.93 -9.05 -1.46
N PHE A 124 -7.69 -8.54 -1.54
CA PHE A 124 -6.98 -8.02 -0.37
C PHE A 124 -7.58 -6.71 0.12
N SER A 125 -7.95 -5.80 -0.79
CA SER A 125 -8.56 -4.53 -0.41
C SER A 125 -9.93 -4.74 0.26
N MET A 126 -10.75 -5.66 -0.24
CA MET A 126 -12.03 -6.02 0.39
C MET A 126 -11.82 -6.62 1.79
N ALA A 127 -10.91 -7.59 1.92
CA ALA A 127 -10.62 -8.22 3.21
C ALA A 127 -10.13 -7.19 4.25
N LEU A 128 -9.30 -6.24 3.81
CA LEU A 128 -8.81 -5.17 4.67
C LEU A 128 -9.92 -4.25 5.15
N VAL A 129 -10.79 -3.80 4.25
CA VAL A 129 -11.93 -2.93 4.60
C VAL A 129 -12.85 -3.62 5.62
N LEU A 130 -13.12 -4.92 5.43
CA LEU A 130 -13.90 -5.71 6.39
C LEU A 130 -13.21 -5.82 7.76
N ALA A 131 -11.90 -6.11 7.78
CA ALA A 131 -11.13 -6.18 9.02
C ALA A 131 -11.13 -4.84 9.78
N PHE A 132 -11.03 -3.72 9.04
CA PHE A 132 -11.12 -2.38 9.63
C PHE A 132 -12.50 -2.12 10.22
N ALA A 133 -13.57 -2.47 9.49
CA ALA A 133 -14.95 -2.30 9.96
C ALA A 133 -15.21 -3.08 11.26
N VAL A 134 -14.73 -4.33 11.34
CA VAL A 134 -14.82 -5.17 12.55
C VAL A 134 -14.06 -4.54 13.73
N GLY A 135 -12.85 -4.04 13.48
CA GLY A 135 -12.06 -3.38 14.51
C GLY A 135 -12.69 -2.11 15.06
N VAL A 136 -13.22 -1.26 14.17
CA VAL A 136 -13.94 -0.04 14.52
C VAL A 136 -15.19 -0.36 15.33
N ARG A 137 -15.96 -1.37 14.92
CA ARG A 137 -17.16 -1.81 15.66
C ARG A 137 -16.82 -2.22 17.09
N GLY A 138 -15.77 -3.01 17.29
CA GLY A 138 -15.32 -3.39 18.64
C GLY A 138 -14.90 -2.19 19.51
N GLY A 139 -14.35 -1.14 18.89
CA GLY A 139 -14.06 0.13 19.57
C GLY A 139 -15.31 0.85 20.06
N LEU A 140 -16.35 0.88 19.22
CA LEU A 140 -17.64 1.48 19.57
C LEU A 140 -18.34 0.70 20.69
N GLU A 141 -18.36 -0.63 20.61
CA GLU A 141 -18.96 -1.50 21.64
C GLU A 141 -18.28 -1.30 23.00
N ALA A 142 -16.95 -1.25 23.04
CA ALA A 142 -16.21 -0.99 24.29
C ALA A 142 -16.44 0.41 24.87
N ALA A 143 -16.70 1.42 24.02
CA ALA A 143 -17.00 2.77 24.48
C ALA A 143 -18.38 2.84 25.14
N VAL A 144 -19.38 2.16 24.56
CA VAL A 144 -20.75 2.09 25.12
C VAL A 144 -20.74 1.41 26.49
N SER A 145 -20.03 0.28 26.63
CA SER A 145 -19.96 -0.45 27.91
C SER A 145 -19.26 0.32 29.04
N ARG A 146 -18.49 1.37 28.75
CA ARG A 146 -17.85 2.24 29.77
C ARG A 146 -18.74 3.40 30.22
N SER A 147 -19.78 3.72 29.45
CA SER A 147 -20.72 4.81 29.74
C SER A 147 -22.01 4.36 30.42
N ALA A 148 -22.21 3.04 30.54
CA ALA A 148 -23.31 2.40 31.27
C ALA A 148 -22.86 2.04 32.68
#